data_AF-A0A2G1ZR43-F1
#
_entry.id   AF-A0A2G1ZR43-F1
#
_cell.length_a   1.000
_cell.length_b   1.000
_cell.length_c   1.000
_cell.angle_alpha   90.00
_cell.angle_beta   90.00
_cell.angle_gamma   90.00
#
_symmetry.space_group_name_H-M   'P 1'
#
loop_
_entity.id
_entity.type
_entity.pdbx_description
1 polymer ?
#
loop_
_entity_poly.entity_id
_entity_poly.type
_entity_poly.pdbx_seq_one_letter_code
_entity_poly.pdbx_strand_id
1 'polypeptide(L)'
;MTGSITMTASKKTQSDEIKRQLLVDMQEEQSTYMQKLTEFYKTEDHSKADYIELMKGVIASVDKVLNGCDYESSLFLRNTVKPLKEMRAKAVDILEQIDAQALSEKNYLLPTLEKECVPVYVLMFQSKGHDIENWSQLLRSLGRYVLGRPIYKTEEDVQKVIRAKMSSEHEGYAKVAVSQSVLDSLDELSVRKDRFGNELISLPAGIVSSQHILEFVHGKKRYHFIRGNLIDVSISTERN
;
A
#
# COMPACT_ATOMS: atom_id res chain seq x y z
N MET A 1 17.89 -40.78 -53.16
CA MET A 1 17.09 -40.42 -51.97
C MET A 1 18.03 -40.13 -50.81
N THR A 2 18.58 -38.91 -50.73
CA THR A 2 19.58 -38.52 -49.71
C THR A 2 19.44 -37.04 -49.31
N GLY A 3 18.20 -36.57 -49.12
CA GLY A 3 17.90 -35.15 -48.81
C GLY A 3 17.35 -34.86 -47.41
N SER A 4 16.90 -35.87 -46.65
CA SER A 4 16.13 -35.62 -45.41
C SER A 4 16.91 -35.73 -44.10
N ILE A 5 18.16 -36.20 -44.11
CA ILE A 5 18.93 -36.45 -42.86
C ILE A 5 19.74 -35.22 -42.42
N THR A 6 20.10 -34.33 -43.35
CA THR A 6 20.93 -33.13 -43.06
C THR A 6 20.14 -31.97 -42.43
N MET A 7 18.84 -31.83 -42.70
CA MET A 7 18.03 -30.72 -42.17
C MET A 7 17.65 -30.87 -40.68
N THR A 8 17.52 -32.09 -40.17
CA THR A 8 17.16 -32.36 -38.78
C THR A 8 18.33 -32.18 -37.81
N ALA A 9 19.55 -32.47 -38.25
CA ALA A 9 20.76 -32.23 -37.45
C ALA A 9 21.05 -30.74 -37.25
N SER A 10 20.92 -29.93 -38.32
CA SER A 10 21.18 -28.47 -38.29
C SER A 10 20.23 -27.70 -37.35
N LYS A 11 18.94 -28.04 -37.33
CA LYS A 11 17.96 -27.42 -36.42
C LYS A 11 18.18 -27.77 -34.94
N LYS A 12 18.70 -28.97 -34.65
CA LYS A 12 19.01 -29.41 -33.28
C LYS A 12 20.22 -28.65 -32.73
N THR A 13 21.28 -28.50 -33.52
CA THR A 13 22.48 -27.73 -33.14
C THR A 13 22.15 -26.25 -32.91
N GLN A 14 21.29 -25.66 -33.74
CA GLN A 14 20.84 -24.28 -33.55
C GLN A 14 20.01 -24.10 -32.27
N SER A 15 19.13 -25.06 -31.96
CA SER A 15 18.35 -25.03 -30.72
C SER A 15 19.21 -25.19 -29.47
N ASP A 16 20.27 -25.99 -29.52
CA ASP A 16 21.16 -26.20 -28.38
C ASP A 16 22.11 -25.01 -28.17
N GLU A 17 22.49 -24.31 -29.23
CA GLU A 17 23.24 -23.05 -29.16
C GLU A 17 22.41 -21.93 -28.51
N ILE A 18 21.15 -21.78 -28.89
CA ILE A 18 20.23 -20.78 -28.29
C ILE A 18 20.02 -21.05 -26.79
N LYS A 19 19.92 -22.33 -26.38
CA LYS A 19 19.82 -22.68 -24.96
C LYS A 19 21.08 -22.30 -24.20
N ARG A 20 22.25 -22.55 -24.78
CA ARG A 20 23.54 -22.22 -24.18
C ARG A 20 23.68 -20.71 -24.01
N GLN A 21 23.35 -19.95 -25.04
CA GLN A 21 23.38 -18.49 -24.99
C GLN A 21 22.42 -17.93 -23.94
N LEU A 22 21.18 -18.46 -23.87
CA LEU A 22 20.22 -18.07 -22.85
C LEU A 22 20.75 -18.29 -21.43
N LEU A 23 21.38 -19.43 -21.16
CA LEU A 23 21.93 -19.72 -19.84
C LEU A 23 23.07 -18.75 -19.46
N VAL A 24 23.91 -18.39 -20.43
CA VAL A 24 24.98 -17.39 -20.23
C VAL A 24 24.38 -16.02 -19.93
N ASP A 25 23.45 -15.56 -20.76
CA ASP A 25 22.82 -14.24 -20.60
C ASP A 25 22.05 -14.15 -19.26
N MET A 26 21.35 -15.21 -18.87
CA MET A 26 20.66 -15.28 -17.58
C MET A 26 21.63 -15.23 -16.41
N GLN A 27 22.78 -15.91 -16.50
CA GLN A 27 23.74 -16.00 -15.41
C GLN A 27 24.55 -14.69 -15.24
N GLU A 28 24.84 -14.00 -16.33
CA GLU A 28 25.46 -12.67 -16.33
C GLU A 28 24.52 -11.61 -15.74
N GLU A 29 23.26 -11.59 -16.18
CA GLU A 29 22.26 -10.67 -15.63
C GLU A 29 21.92 -10.99 -14.17
N GLN A 30 21.85 -12.27 -13.80
CA GLN A 30 21.69 -12.67 -12.40
C GLN A 30 22.83 -12.14 -11.53
N SER A 31 24.07 -12.25 -11.99
CA SER A 31 25.24 -11.75 -11.25
C SER A 31 25.20 -10.23 -11.08
N THR A 32 24.85 -9.51 -12.14
CA THR A 32 24.70 -8.05 -12.14
C THR A 32 23.59 -7.61 -11.19
N TYR A 33 22.44 -8.29 -11.23
CA TYR A 33 21.31 -8.00 -10.35
C TYR A 33 21.62 -8.32 -8.88
N MET A 34 22.28 -9.43 -8.59
CA MET A 34 22.68 -9.79 -7.22
C MET A 34 23.68 -8.79 -6.62
N GLN A 35 24.55 -8.18 -7.43
CA GLN A 35 25.41 -7.08 -6.98
C GLN A 35 24.59 -5.85 -6.61
N LYS A 36 23.63 -5.45 -7.45
CA LYS A 36 22.71 -4.34 -7.14
C LYS A 36 21.86 -4.59 -5.90
N LEU A 37 21.38 -5.82 -5.71
CA LEU A 37 20.67 -6.21 -4.48
C LEU A 37 21.57 -6.15 -3.25
N THR A 38 22.81 -6.61 -3.37
CA THR A 38 23.77 -6.56 -2.26
C THR A 38 24.11 -5.12 -1.89
N GLU A 39 24.20 -4.23 -2.88
CA GLU A 39 24.42 -2.80 -2.66
C GLU A 39 23.19 -2.11 -2.06
N PHE A 40 21.99 -2.48 -2.53
CA PHE A 40 20.73 -2.08 -1.93
C PHE A 40 20.71 -2.47 -0.44
N TYR A 41 20.80 -3.75 -0.09
CA TYR A 41 20.73 -4.21 1.32
C TYR A 41 21.89 -3.78 2.25
N LYS A 42 22.90 -3.05 1.78
CA LYS A 42 23.94 -2.46 2.65
C LYS A 42 23.46 -1.21 3.40
N THR A 43 22.38 -0.58 2.96
CA THR A 43 21.77 0.56 3.65
C THR A 43 20.58 0.08 4.47
N GLU A 44 20.47 0.48 5.74
CA GLU A 44 19.34 0.05 6.60
C GLU A 44 18.06 0.88 6.35
N ASP A 45 18.19 2.02 5.67
CA ASP A 45 17.09 2.93 5.39
C ASP A 45 16.99 3.17 3.86
N HIS A 46 15.94 2.63 3.25
CA HIS A 46 15.69 2.75 1.82
C HIS A 46 14.55 3.73 1.58
N SER A 47 14.84 4.79 0.84
CA SER A 47 13.84 5.73 0.39
C SER A 47 12.93 5.07 -0.67
N LYS A 48 11.73 5.63 -0.85
CA LYS A 48 10.83 5.25 -1.94
C LYS A 48 11.50 5.37 -3.33
N ALA A 49 12.47 6.28 -3.49
CA ALA A 49 13.21 6.45 -4.73
C ALA A 49 14.12 5.24 -5.02
N ASP A 50 14.73 4.67 -3.99
CA ASP A 50 15.63 3.51 -4.11
C ASP A 50 14.84 2.25 -4.55
N TYR A 51 13.63 2.07 -4.03
CA TYR A 51 12.73 1.00 -4.47
C TYR A 51 12.26 1.18 -5.93
N ILE A 52 11.98 2.42 -6.35
CA ILE A 52 11.62 2.72 -7.74
C ILE A 52 12.81 2.40 -8.67
N GLU A 53 14.01 2.78 -8.27
CA GLU A 53 15.24 2.49 -9.03
C GLU A 53 15.48 0.98 -9.14
N LEU A 54 15.29 0.24 -8.05
CA LEU A 54 15.40 -1.22 -8.05
C LEU A 54 14.39 -1.87 -9.01
N MET A 55 13.11 -1.47 -8.96
CA MET A 55 12.08 -2.01 -9.84
C MET A 55 12.34 -1.67 -11.32
N LYS A 56 12.83 -0.47 -11.61
CA LYS A 56 13.29 -0.11 -12.97
C LYS A 56 14.48 -0.98 -13.41
N GLY A 57 15.39 -1.28 -12.49
CA GLY A 57 16.50 -2.20 -12.72
C GLY A 57 16.04 -3.61 -13.08
N VAL A 58 15.04 -4.15 -12.36
CA VAL A 58 14.43 -5.46 -12.67
C VAL A 58 13.85 -5.47 -14.08
N ILE A 59 13.07 -4.44 -14.45
CA ILE A 59 12.47 -4.33 -15.78
C ILE A 59 13.55 -4.29 -16.85
N ALA A 60 14.59 -3.46 -16.67
CA ALA A 60 15.67 -3.30 -17.64
C ALA A 60 16.45 -4.60 -17.87
N SER A 61 16.78 -5.33 -16.79
CA SER A 61 17.46 -6.62 -16.91
C SER A 61 16.59 -7.67 -17.60
N VAL A 62 15.29 -7.74 -17.27
CA VAL A 62 14.37 -8.66 -17.97
C VAL A 62 14.22 -8.28 -19.44
N ASP A 63 14.08 -7.00 -19.77
CA ASP A 63 13.98 -6.53 -21.16
C ASP A 63 15.24 -6.85 -21.97
N LYS A 64 16.43 -6.72 -21.36
CA LYS A 64 17.69 -7.09 -22.01
C LYS A 64 17.76 -8.59 -22.33
N VAL A 65 17.33 -9.45 -21.39
CA VAL A 65 17.23 -10.89 -21.64
C VAL A 65 16.20 -11.15 -22.74
N LEU A 66 14.99 -10.59 -22.66
CA LEU A 66 13.92 -10.84 -23.63
C LEU A 66 14.23 -10.33 -25.05
N ASN A 67 15.08 -9.32 -25.20
CA ASN A 67 15.50 -8.77 -26.50
C ASN A 67 16.68 -9.54 -27.15
N GLY A 68 17.34 -10.44 -26.42
CA GLY A 68 18.54 -11.14 -26.90
C GLY A 68 18.26 -12.26 -27.92
N CYS A 69 17.05 -12.84 -27.93
CA CYS A 69 16.71 -13.97 -28.81
C CYS A 69 15.20 -14.11 -29.07
N ASP A 70 14.86 -14.87 -30.12
CA ASP A 70 13.46 -15.28 -30.38
C ASP A 70 13.07 -16.49 -29.51
N TYR A 71 12.63 -16.19 -28.29
CA TYR A 71 12.20 -17.18 -27.30
C TYR A 71 10.85 -17.83 -27.61
N GLU A 72 10.12 -17.35 -28.62
CA GLU A 72 8.85 -17.95 -29.05
C GLU A 72 9.06 -19.14 -30.00
N SER A 73 10.30 -19.34 -30.46
CA SER A 73 10.68 -20.40 -31.40
C SER A 73 10.55 -21.83 -30.87
N SER A 74 10.52 -22.03 -29.54
CA SER A 74 10.44 -23.36 -28.90
C SER A 74 9.60 -23.36 -27.63
N LEU A 75 8.83 -24.43 -27.40
CA LEU A 75 8.03 -24.63 -26.20
C LEU A 75 8.87 -24.57 -24.91
N PHE A 76 10.12 -25.07 -24.96
CA PHE A 76 11.05 -24.98 -23.85
C PHE A 76 11.37 -23.52 -23.52
N LEU A 77 11.76 -22.73 -24.53
CA LEU A 77 12.14 -21.32 -24.35
C LEU A 77 10.97 -20.49 -23.85
N ARG A 78 9.75 -20.71 -24.39
CA ARG A 78 8.52 -20.06 -23.90
C ARG A 78 8.27 -20.34 -22.42
N ASN A 79 8.42 -21.59 -22.00
CA ASN A 79 8.22 -21.97 -20.60
C ASN A 79 9.32 -21.38 -19.70
N THR A 80 10.55 -21.24 -20.20
CA THR A 80 11.66 -20.64 -19.46
C THR A 80 11.51 -19.12 -19.29
N VAL A 81 11.00 -18.40 -20.30
CA VAL A 81 10.84 -16.93 -20.22
C VAL A 81 9.52 -16.48 -19.59
N LYS A 82 8.53 -17.37 -19.47
CA LYS A 82 7.22 -17.04 -18.87
C LYS A 82 7.34 -16.43 -17.46
N PRO A 83 8.11 -17.00 -16.51
CA PRO A 83 8.31 -16.39 -15.20
C PRO A 83 8.96 -15.00 -15.25
N LEU A 84 9.86 -14.76 -16.21
CA LEU A 84 10.50 -13.45 -16.41
C LEU A 84 9.49 -12.40 -16.88
N LYS A 85 8.62 -12.76 -17.85
CA LYS A 85 7.53 -11.90 -18.31
C LYS A 85 6.55 -11.56 -17.18
N GLU A 86 6.21 -12.55 -16.35
CA GLU A 86 5.35 -12.34 -15.18
C GLU A 86 6.00 -11.43 -14.13
N MET A 87 7.30 -11.59 -13.88
CA MET A 87 8.08 -10.74 -12.96
C MET A 87 8.12 -9.29 -13.45
N ARG A 88 8.40 -9.09 -14.74
CA ARG A 88 8.37 -7.76 -15.38
C ARG A 88 6.99 -7.11 -15.25
N ALA A 89 5.92 -7.85 -15.56
CA ALA A 89 4.55 -7.35 -15.47
C ALA A 89 4.23 -6.87 -14.05
N LYS A 90 4.61 -7.63 -13.03
CA LYS A 90 4.45 -7.23 -11.62
C LYS A 90 5.26 -5.99 -11.27
N ALA A 91 6.51 -5.88 -11.73
CA ALA A 91 7.34 -4.71 -11.47
C ALA A 91 6.76 -3.43 -12.12
N VAL A 92 6.21 -3.54 -13.34
CA VAL A 92 5.52 -2.44 -14.02
C VAL A 92 4.26 -2.02 -13.26
N ASP A 93 3.42 -2.98 -12.85
CA ASP A 93 2.20 -2.71 -12.08
C ASP A 93 2.52 -2.00 -10.75
N ILE A 94 3.58 -2.41 -10.04
CA ILE A 94 4.03 -1.73 -8.82
C ILE A 94 4.48 -0.29 -9.11
N LEU A 95 5.23 -0.04 -10.19
CA LEU A 95 5.64 1.32 -10.57
C LEU A 95 4.45 2.19 -10.96
N GLU A 96 3.50 1.66 -11.71
CA GLU A 96 2.27 2.36 -12.09
C GLU A 96 1.41 2.70 -10.87
N GLN A 97 1.31 1.80 -9.90
CA GLN A 97 0.62 2.06 -8.63
C GLN A 97 1.33 3.18 -7.83
N ILE A 98 2.66 3.18 -7.81
CA ILE A 98 3.45 4.21 -7.15
C ILE A 98 3.27 5.59 -7.81
N ASP A 99 3.29 5.65 -9.15
CA ASP A 99 3.10 6.88 -9.92
C ASP A 99 1.66 7.39 -9.82
N ALA A 100 0.67 6.50 -9.90
CA ALA A 100 -0.74 6.83 -9.70
C ALA A 100 -1.00 7.35 -8.27
N GLN A 101 -0.30 6.79 -7.28
CA GLN A 101 -0.35 7.28 -5.91
C GLN A 101 0.31 8.67 -5.78
N ALA A 102 1.45 8.91 -6.43
CA ALA A 102 2.11 10.22 -6.42
C ALA A 102 1.30 11.32 -7.14
N LEU A 103 0.65 10.99 -8.27
CA LEU A 103 -0.29 11.89 -8.95
C LEU A 103 -1.58 12.12 -8.16
N SER A 104 -2.03 11.12 -7.41
CA SER A 104 -3.17 11.23 -6.50
C SER A 104 -2.84 12.11 -5.29
N GLU A 105 -1.67 11.97 -4.69
CA GLU A 105 -1.18 12.79 -3.56
C GLU A 105 -1.10 14.27 -3.94
N LYS A 106 -0.63 14.61 -5.15
CA LYS A 106 -0.54 16.00 -5.63
C LYS A 106 -1.88 16.68 -5.91
N ASN A 107 -2.94 15.91 -6.17
CA ASN A 107 -4.25 16.45 -6.56
C ASN A 107 -5.35 16.23 -5.51
N TYR A 108 -5.02 15.64 -4.36
CA TYR A 108 -6.00 15.43 -3.30
C TYR A 108 -6.02 16.65 -2.37
N LEU A 109 -7.06 17.47 -2.50
CA LEU A 109 -7.41 18.41 -1.45
C LEU A 109 -7.86 17.58 -0.25
N LEU A 110 -7.18 17.73 0.89
CA LEU A 110 -7.67 17.20 2.15
C LEU A 110 -9.12 17.67 2.33
N PRO A 111 -10.04 16.83 2.82
CA PRO A 111 -11.39 17.27 3.13
C PRO A 111 -11.25 18.43 4.10
N THR A 112 -11.50 19.65 3.61
CA THR A 112 -11.47 20.83 4.46
C THR A 112 -12.73 20.77 5.28
N LEU A 113 -12.61 20.98 6.59
CA LEU A 113 -13.75 21.07 7.47
C LEU A 113 -14.66 22.19 6.92
N GLU A 114 -15.80 21.81 6.36
CA GLU A 114 -16.79 22.78 5.91
C GLU A 114 -17.26 23.61 7.11
N LYS A 115 -17.76 24.83 6.87
CA LYS A 115 -18.13 25.79 7.94
C LYS A 115 -19.12 25.25 8.98
N GLU A 116 -19.82 24.15 8.67
CA GLU A 116 -20.83 23.53 9.51
C GLU A 116 -20.46 22.10 9.95
N CYS A 117 -19.19 21.70 9.80
CA CYS A 117 -18.70 20.40 10.23
C CYS A 117 -17.84 20.53 11.49
N VAL A 118 -17.91 19.51 12.35
CA VAL A 118 -17.12 19.38 13.59
C VAL A 118 -16.37 18.04 13.55
N PRO A 119 -15.11 17.99 13.99
CA PRO A 119 -14.42 16.73 14.15
C PRO A 119 -14.95 15.93 15.34
N VAL A 120 -15.18 14.64 15.12
CA VAL A 120 -15.38 13.64 16.18
C VAL A 120 -14.27 12.59 16.09
N TYR A 121 -14.03 11.89 17.19
CA TYR A 121 -12.91 10.96 17.31
C TYR A 121 -13.42 9.55 17.57
N VAL A 122 -13.28 8.68 16.57
CA VAL A 122 -13.78 7.30 16.62
C VAL A 122 -12.64 6.38 17.06
N LEU A 123 -12.80 5.70 18.19
CA LEU A 123 -11.82 4.74 18.68
C LEU A 123 -11.85 3.45 17.85
N MET A 124 -10.67 2.97 17.48
CA MET A 124 -10.50 1.82 16.60
C MET A 124 -9.51 0.82 17.19
N PHE A 125 -9.77 -0.45 16.91
CA PHE A 125 -8.96 -1.57 17.34
C PHE A 125 -8.64 -2.46 16.14
N GLN A 126 -7.38 -2.89 16.04
CA GLN A 126 -6.89 -3.81 15.02
C GLN A 126 -5.95 -4.84 15.65
N SER A 127 -6.23 -6.13 15.46
CA SER A 127 -5.43 -7.22 16.01
C SER A 127 -4.03 -7.26 15.41
N LYS A 128 -3.88 -6.89 14.14
CA LYS A 128 -2.58 -6.70 13.48
C LYS A 128 -2.19 -5.22 13.44
N GLY A 129 -2.05 -4.63 14.63
CA GLY A 129 -1.88 -3.18 14.80
C GLY A 129 -0.60 -2.59 14.21
N HIS A 130 0.43 -3.41 13.95
CA HIS A 130 1.66 -2.99 13.27
C HIS A 130 1.50 -2.86 11.75
N ASP A 131 0.44 -3.43 11.17
CA ASP A 131 0.23 -3.48 9.73
C ASP A 131 -0.72 -2.35 9.30
N ILE A 132 -0.14 -1.34 8.65
CA ILE A 132 -0.84 -0.15 8.18
C ILE A 132 -1.85 -0.45 7.06
N GLU A 133 -1.67 -1.55 6.32
CA GLU A 133 -2.61 -1.98 5.30
C GLU A 133 -3.89 -2.50 5.96
N ASN A 134 -3.78 -3.26 7.05
CA ASN A 134 -4.95 -3.71 7.82
C ASN A 134 -5.71 -2.54 8.44
N TRP A 135 -5.02 -1.47 8.86
CA TRP A 135 -5.67 -0.23 9.28
C TRP A 135 -6.42 0.44 8.13
N SER A 136 -5.80 0.52 6.95
CA SER A 136 -6.42 1.07 5.75
C SER A 136 -7.69 0.31 5.37
N GLN A 137 -7.65 -1.02 5.38
CA GLN A 137 -8.81 -1.88 5.12
C GLN A 137 -9.93 -1.65 6.16
N LEU A 138 -9.57 -1.54 7.44
CA LEU A 138 -10.54 -1.27 8.51
C LEU A 138 -11.23 0.08 8.28
N LEU A 139 -10.47 1.13 7.94
CA LEU A 139 -11.02 2.47 7.67
C LEU A 139 -11.90 2.53 6.41
N ARG A 140 -11.59 1.77 5.35
CA ARG A 140 -12.48 1.65 4.17
C ARG A 140 -13.87 1.20 4.56
N SER A 141 -13.97 0.36 5.60
CA SER A 141 -15.21 -0.21 6.08
C SER A 141 -15.86 0.54 7.25
N LEU A 142 -15.32 1.70 7.62
CA LEU A 142 -15.73 2.47 8.79
C LEU A 142 -17.26 2.64 8.88
N GLY A 143 -17.91 3.13 7.82
CA GLY A 143 -19.36 3.36 7.83
C GLY A 143 -20.23 2.12 8.05
N ARG A 144 -19.69 0.91 7.84
CA ARG A 144 -20.40 -0.37 8.11
C ARG A 144 -20.19 -0.87 9.53
N TYR A 145 -19.07 -0.53 10.17
CA TYR A 145 -18.64 -1.11 11.45
C TYR A 145 -18.41 -0.08 12.56
N VAL A 146 -18.95 1.13 12.43
CA VAL A 146 -18.93 2.15 13.49
C VAL A 146 -19.88 1.81 14.64
N LEU A 147 -20.94 1.05 14.37
CA LEU A 147 -21.93 0.68 15.39
C LEU A 147 -21.26 -0.06 16.56
N GLY A 148 -21.38 0.50 17.76
CA GLY A 148 -20.79 -0.05 18.98
C GLY A 148 -19.36 0.41 19.28
N ARG A 149 -18.74 1.24 18.43
CA ARG A 149 -17.44 1.84 18.74
C ARG A 149 -17.60 3.10 19.59
N PRO A 150 -16.73 3.33 20.58
CA PRO A 150 -16.71 4.59 21.32
C PRO A 150 -16.36 5.77 20.40
N ILE A 151 -17.15 6.84 20.47
CA ILE A 151 -16.95 8.08 19.74
C ILE A 151 -16.84 9.22 20.76
N TYR A 152 -15.81 10.04 20.64
CA TYR A 152 -15.51 11.13 21.57
C TYR A 152 -15.64 12.48 20.88
N LYS A 153 -15.98 13.51 21.67
CA LYS A 153 -16.05 14.91 21.21
C LYS A 153 -14.67 15.57 21.12
N THR A 154 -13.73 15.14 21.96
CA THR A 154 -12.39 15.73 22.07
C THR A 154 -11.30 14.70 21.76
N GLU A 155 -10.16 15.17 21.28
CA GLU A 155 -9.01 14.32 20.96
C GLU A 155 -8.35 13.81 22.25
N GLU A 156 -8.37 14.64 23.28
CA GLU A 156 -7.79 14.37 24.59
C GLU A 156 -8.43 13.15 25.25
N ASP A 157 -9.76 13.03 25.17
CA ASP A 157 -10.50 11.92 25.76
C ASP A 157 -10.14 10.58 25.11
N VAL A 158 -10.12 10.51 23.77
CA VAL A 158 -9.75 9.27 23.07
C VAL A 158 -8.29 8.89 23.33
N GLN A 159 -7.38 9.88 23.37
CA GLN A 159 -5.98 9.64 23.68
C GLN A 159 -5.80 9.14 25.11
N LYS A 160 -6.54 9.69 26.08
CA LYS A 160 -6.52 9.25 27.48
C LYS A 160 -6.93 7.78 27.59
N VAL A 161 -7.96 7.36 26.85
CA VAL A 161 -8.38 5.94 26.81
C VAL A 161 -7.30 5.04 26.22
N ILE A 162 -6.69 5.44 25.10
CA ILE A 162 -5.63 4.65 24.44
C ILE A 162 -4.41 4.52 25.35
N ARG A 163 -3.96 5.60 25.98
CA ARG A 163 -2.82 5.59 26.92
C ARG A 163 -3.06 4.68 28.13
N ALA A 164 -4.31 4.52 28.54
CA ALA A 164 -4.68 3.67 29.67
C ALA A 164 -4.82 2.18 29.30
N LYS A 165 -4.62 1.79 28.03
CA LYS A 165 -4.60 0.38 27.62
C LYS A 165 -3.17 -0.15 27.58
N MET A 166 -2.97 -1.41 28.02
CA MET A 166 -1.63 -2.03 28.06
C MET A 166 -0.99 -2.20 26.68
N SER A 167 -1.80 -2.48 25.65
CA SER A 167 -1.33 -2.63 24.27
C SER A 167 -1.89 -1.51 23.41
N SER A 168 -1.18 -0.38 23.39
CA SER A 168 -1.53 0.78 22.55
C SER A 168 -1.20 0.56 21.06
N GLU A 169 -0.39 -0.46 20.74
CA GLU A 169 -0.07 -0.85 19.36
C GLU A 169 -1.30 -1.34 18.57
N HIS A 170 -2.32 -1.87 19.24
CA HIS A 170 -3.56 -2.34 18.61
C HIS A 170 -4.63 -1.26 18.54
N GLU A 171 -4.35 -0.06 19.06
CA GLU A 171 -5.31 1.00 19.25
C GLU A 171 -4.96 2.20 18.36
N GLY A 172 -5.98 2.77 17.74
CA GLY A 172 -5.86 3.99 16.96
C GLY A 172 -7.19 4.73 16.95
N TYR A 173 -7.22 5.93 16.39
CA TYR A 173 -8.48 6.64 16.21
C TYR A 173 -8.54 7.36 14.87
N ALA A 174 -9.75 7.42 14.33
CA ALA A 174 -10.05 8.24 13.16
C ALA A 174 -10.68 9.55 13.60
N LYS A 175 -10.14 10.66 13.10
CA LYS A 175 -10.74 11.99 13.17
C LYS A 175 -11.68 12.14 11.98
N VAL A 176 -12.97 12.26 12.24
CA VAL A 176 -14.01 12.27 11.20
C VAL A 176 -14.81 13.57 11.27
N ALA A 177 -15.06 14.20 10.13
CA ALA A 177 -15.95 15.35 10.03
C ALA A 177 -17.42 14.89 10.10
N VAL A 178 -18.20 15.54 10.97
CA VAL A 178 -19.64 15.33 11.11
C VAL A 178 -20.33 16.68 11.13
N SER A 179 -21.52 16.79 10.52
CA SER A 179 -22.28 18.03 10.53
C SER A 179 -22.70 18.43 11.96
N GLN A 180 -22.56 19.71 12.28
CA GLN A 180 -22.96 20.32 13.56
C GLN A 180 -24.44 20.07 13.86
N SER A 181 -25.31 20.13 12.87
CA SER A 181 -26.75 19.92 13.06
C SER A 181 -27.08 18.51 13.56
N VAL A 182 -26.26 17.52 13.21
CA VAL A 182 -26.41 16.15 13.71
C VAL A 182 -26.06 16.10 15.19
N LEU A 183 -25.01 16.81 15.62
CA LEU A 183 -24.61 16.89 17.02
C LEU A 183 -25.65 17.65 17.86
N ASP A 184 -26.22 18.74 17.33
CA ASP A 184 -27.24 19.54 18.02
C ASP A 184 -28.56 18.77 18.18
N SER A 185 -28.83 17.81 17.28
CA SER A 185 -30.00 16.93 17.37
C SER A 185 -29.86 15.79 18.38
N LEU A 186 -28.69 15.63 19.00
CA LEU A 186 -28.47 14.59 20.00
C LEU A 186 -29.12 14.99 21.32
N ASP A 187 -29.96 14.08 21.84
CA ASP A 187 -30.70 14.29 23.07
C ASP A 187 -29.75 14.26 24.28
N GLU A 188 -29.71 15.35 25.07
CA GLU A 188 -28.81 15.50 26.24
C GLU A 188 -29.17 14.53 27.39
N LEU A 189 -30.33 13.88 27.30
CA LEU A 189 -30.94 13.10 28.38
C LEU A 189 -30.22 11.79 28.74
N SER A 190 -29.24 11.33 27.94
CA SER A 190 -28.39 10.18 28.33
C SER A 190 -26.94 10.32 27.86
N VAL A 191 -26.17 11.16 28.56
CA VAL A 191 -24.71 11.22 28.38
C VAL A 191 -24.11 9.89 28.84
N ARG A 192 -23.76 9.03 27.88
CA ARG A 192 -22.98 7.82 28.17
C ARG A 192 -21.56 8.21 28.50
N LYS A 193 -20.99 7.59 29.53
CA LYS A 193 -19.59 7.80 29.91
C LYS A 193 -18.82 6.50 29.79
N ASP A 194 -17.55 6.62 29.44
CA ASP A 194 -16.62 5.50 29.50
C ASP A 194 -16.21 5.20 30.96
N ARG A 195 -15.34 4.20 31.14
CA ARG A 195 -14.80 3.82 32.47
C ARG A 195 -13.94 4.90 33.15
N PHE A 196 -13.55 5.94 32.42
CA PHE A 196 -12.75 7.07 32.91
C PHE A 196 -13.58 8.33 33.11
N GLY A 197 -14.90 8.24 32.93
CA GLY A 197 -15.83 9.37 33.05
C GLY A 197 -15.88 10.29 31.83
N ASN A 198 -15.22 9.94 30.73
CA ASN A 198 -15.22 10.73 29.49
C ASN A 198 -16.53 10.49 28.74
N GLU A 199 -17.06 11.53 28.10
CA GLU A 199 -18.35 11.49 27.43
C GLU A 199 -18.28 10.78 26.07
N LEU A 200 -19.29 9.97 25.78
CA LEU A 200 -19.43 9.23 24.53
C LEU A 200 -20.59 9.77 23.71
N ILE A 201 -20.32 10.05 22.43
CA ILE A 201 -21.30 10.49 21.46
C ILE A 201 -21.95 9.25 20.83
N SER A 202 -23.28 9.25 20.75
CA SER A 202 -24.04 8.24 20.00
C SER A 202 -24.53 8.85 18.69
N LEU A 203 -23.84 8.54 17.58
CA LEU A 203 -24.24 9.03 16.26
C LEU A 203 -25.22 8.06 15.58
N PRO A 204 -26.18 8.57 14.78
CA PRO A 204 -27.01 7.74 13.92
C PRO A 204 -26.18 6.91 12.93
N ALA A 205 -26.74 5.78 12.51
CA ALA A 205 -26.11 4.92 11.51
C ALA A 205 -25.90 5.67 10.18
N GLY A 206 -24.74 5.49 9.56
CA GLY A 206 -24.40 6.08 8.26
C GLY A 206 -23.84 7.51 8.29
N ILE A 207 -23.85 8.19 9.45
CA ILE A 207 -23.26 9.54 9.59
C ILE A 207 -21.74 9.52 9.46
N VAL A 208 -21.10 8.52 10.08
CA VAL A 208 -19.66 8.32 9.99
C VAL A 208 -19.34 7.53 8.73
N SER A 209 -18.53 8.10 7.84
CA SER A 209 -18.13 7.48 6.57
C SER A 209 -16.63 7.62 6.36
N SER A 210 -16.07 6.70 5.58
CA SER A 210 -14.65 6.71 5.21
C SER A 210 -14.28 7.93 4.35
N GLN A 211 -15.25 8.54 3.67
CA GLN A 211 -15.07 9.75 2.88
C GLN A 211 -14.87 11.01 3.74
N HIS A 212 -15.31 10.98 4.99
CA HIS A 212 -15.23 12.13 5.91
C HIS A 212 -14.07 12.00 6.91
N ILE A 213 -13.18 11.02 6.71
CA ILE A 213 -11.97 10.88 7.55
C ILE A 213 -11.03 12.03 7.18
N LEU A 214 -10.74 12.87 8.17
CA LEU A 214 -9.77 13.95 8.08
C LEU A 214 -8.35 13.42 8.30
N GLU A 215 -8.22 12.55 9.30
CA GLU A 215 -6.94 12.02 9.75
C GLU A 215 -7.14 10.71 10.49
N PHE A 216 -6.11 9.86 10.47
CA PHE A 216 -6.01 8.69 11.30
C PHE A 216 -4.74 8.77 12.14
N VAL A 217 -4.86 8.41 13.43
CA VAL A 217 -3.75 8.47 14.38
C VAL A 217 -3.51 7.09 14.97
N HIS A 218 -2.25 6.66 14.93
CA HIS A 218 -1.80 5.39 15.48
C HIS A 218 -0.41 5.55 16.09
N GLY A 219 -0.29 5.18 17.37
CA GLY A 219 0.91 5.46 18.15
C GLY A 219 1.25 6.96 18.17
N LYS A 220 2.44 7.31 17.68
CA LYS A 220 2.91 8.70 17.55
C LYS A 220 2.75 9.26 16.12
N LYS A 221 2.22 8.46 15.21
CA LYS A 221 2.12 8.80 13.78
C LYS A 221 0.73 9.28 13.44
N ARG A 222 0.70 10.23 12.52
CA ARG A 222 -0.52 10.81 11.93
C ARG A 222 -0.53 10.46 10.46
N TYR A 223 -1.71 10.12 9.95
CA TYR A 223 -1.89 9.65 8.59
C TYR A 223 -3.06 10.34 7.92
N HIS A 224 -2.91 10.67 6.65
CA HIS A 224 -4.02 11.04 5.80
C HIS A 224 -4.64 9.79 5.18
N PHE A 225 -5.97 9.70 5.22
CA PHE A 225 -6.69 8.60 4.59
C PHE A 225 -7.16 9.01 3.19
N ILE A 226 -6.41 8.60 2.18
CA ILE A 226 -6.58 9.03 0.80
C ILE A 226 -6.91 7.81 -0.06
N ARG A 227 -8.08 7.83 -0.71
CA ARG A 227 -8.55 6.76 -1.62
C ARG A 227 -8.44 5.34 -1.04
N GLY A 228 -8.66 5.21 0.26
CA GLY A 228 -8.60 3.91 0.93
C GLY A 228 -7.22 3.52 1.47
N ASN A 229 -6.22 4.40 1.40
CA ASN A 229 -4.87 4.14 1.88
C ASN A 229 -4.45 5.17 2.93
N LEU A 230 -3.59 4.76 3.86
CA LEU A 230 -3.01 5.63 4.87
C LEU A 230 -1.63 6.11 4.42
N ILE A 231 -1.43 7.42 4.47
CA ILE A 231 -0.18 8.10 4.06
C ILE A 231 0.34 8.91 5.24
N ASP A 232 1.59 8.66 5.65
CA ASP A 232 2.20 9.31 6.81
C ASP A 232 2.39 10.81 6.55
N VAL A 233 1.88 11.64 7.47
CA VAL A 233 1.89 13.11 7.36
C VAL A 233 3.32 13.66 7.31
N SER A 234 4.27 13.01 7.99
CA SER A 234 5.68 13.43 8.01
C SER A 234 6.33 13.34 6.62
N ILE A 235 5.96 12.32 5.83
CA ILE A 235 6.48 12.09 4.48
C ILE A 235 5.90 13.10 3.48
N SER A 236 4.67 13.59 3.71
CA SER A 236 4.02 14.59 2.86
C SER A 236 4.52 16.03 3.08
N THR A 237 5.10 16.35 4.24
CA THR A 237 5.51 17.73 4.56
C THR A 237 6.90 18.08 3.99
N GLU A 238 7.76 17.10 3.74
CA GLU A 238 9.11 17.31 3.15
C GLU A 238 9.10 17.57 1.63
N ARG A 239 7.92 17.72 1.01
CA ARG A 239 7.77 17.86 -0.46
C ARG A 239 7.06 19.14 -0.92
N ASN A 240 6.88 20.11 -0.02
CA ASN A 240 6.41 21.46 -0.36
C ASN A 240 7.56 22.47 -0.36
#